data_AF-A0A9P0JY12-F1
#
_entry.id   AF-A0A9P0JY12-F1
#
_cell.length_a   1.000
_cell.length_b   1.000
_cell.length_c   1.000
_cell.angle_alpha   90.00
_cell.angle_beta   90.00
_cell.angle_gamma   90.00
#
_symmetry.space_group_name_H-M   'P 1'
#
loop_
_entity.id
_entity.type
_entity.pdbx_description
1 polymer ?
#
loop_
_entity_poly.entity_id
_entity_poly.type
_entity_poly.pdbx_seq_one_letter_code
_entity_poly.pdbx_strand_id
1 'polypeptide(L)'
;MHSCSSDSESDVGKSPPRKKKVVRYEQKFIDSWLSDEKFSGWLAKSKKGNTYFYCSACDCDRTCGIQELTRHKNSSKHQANCKKIQKQPKLTSLFASTSKSQEPQQMAKVGEIKLACFIAEHNLAFNVASHLTNLIKSVCPDSKTAEYLSMSRTKARAIVVNVTGKTAEESLIKNLRENEFALLVDESTDKSTN
;
A
#
# COMPACT_ATOMS: atom_id res chain seq x y z
N MET A 1 16.02 93.88 -53.19
CA MET A 1 16.57 93.83 -51.81
C MET A 1 15.48 93.29 -50.89
N HIS A 2 15.77 92.19 -50.17
CA HIS A 2 15.05 91.55 -49.03
C HIS A 2 13.61 91.03 -49.29
N SER A 3 13.33 89.72 -49.40
CA SER A 3 13.34 88.59 -48.42
C SER A 3 12.04 88.46 -47.58
N CYS A 4 11.40 87.27 -47.66
CA CYS A 4 10.45 86.66 -46.70
C CYS A 4 9.96 85.33 -47.31
N SER A 5 9.74 84.19 -46.66
CA SER A 5 10.17 83.53 -45.42
C SER A 5 9.72 82.07 -45.60
N SER A 6 10.44 81.10 -45.06
CA SER A 6 10.06 79.68 -45.01
C SER A 6 8.96 79.43 -43.96
N ASP A 7 7.99 78.56 -44.27
CA ASP A 7 7.28 77.80 -43.23
C ASP A 7 6.77 76.42 -43.73
N SER A 8 7.51 75.38 -43.34
CA SER A 8 7.08 74.15 -42.66
C SER A 8 5.72 73.48 -43.04
N GLU A 9 5.73 72.55 -44.00
CA GLU A 9 4.69 71.50 -44.08
C GLU A 9 5.10 70.28 -43.24
N SER A 10 4.20 69.84 -42.35
CA SER A 10 4.34 68.63 -41.53
C SER A 10 3.39 67.54 -42.05
N ASP A 11 3.96 66.46 -42.59
CA ASP A 11 3.22 65.26 -43.03
C ASP A 11 3.01 64.32 -41.84
N VAL A 12 1.75 64.08 -41.49
CA VAL A 12 1.33 63.25 -40.35
C VAL A 12 1.32 61.78 -40.75
N GLY A 13 2.32 61.03 -40.27
CA GLY A 13 2.43 59.59 -40.45
C GLY A 13 1.26 58.80 -39.85
N LYS A 14 0.62 57.95 -40.67
CA LYS A 14 -0.39 56.96 -40.24
C LYS A 14 0.29 55.71 -39.67
N SER A 15 -0.07 55.34 -38.44
CA SER A 15 0.38 54.10 -37.78
C SER A 15 -0.46 52.87 -38.19
N PRO A 16 0.11 51.64 -38.20
CA PRO A 16 -0.57 50.43 -38.65
C PRO A 16 -1.53 49.84 -37.60
N PRO A 17 -2.56 49.08 -38.02
CA PRO A 17 -3.65 48.65 -37.15
C PRO A 17 -3.23 47.54 -36.17
N ARG A 18 -3.73 47.64 -34.93
CA ARG A 18 -3.53 46.67 -33.84
C ARG A 18 -4.11 45.30 -34.19
N LYS A 19 -3.29 44.24 -34.20
CA LYS A 19 -3.74 42.84 -34.36
C LYS A 19 -4.68 42.44 -33.21
N LYS A 20 -5.88 41.94 -33.52
CA LYS A 20 -6.83 41.40 -32.54
C LYS A 20 -6.21 40.18 -31.84
N LYS A 21 -6.24 40.14 -30.51
CA LYS A 21 -5.79 38.98 -29.73
C LYS A 21 -6.75 37.81 -29.97
N VAL A 22 -6.24 36.73 -30.54
CA VAL A 22 -6.98 35.47 -30.67
C VAL A 22 -7.04 34.81 -29.29
N VAL A 23 -8.25 34.67 -28.73
CA VAL A 23 -8.47 33.93 -27.48
C VAL A 23 -8.36 32.45 -27.82
N ARG A 24 -7.34 31.76 -27.28
CA ARG A 24 -7.23 30.30 -27.42
C ARG A 24 -8.17 29.64 -26.43
N TYR A 25 -9.01 28.73 -26.91
CA TYR A 25 -9.83 27.89 -26.06
C TYR A 25 -8.94 26.92 -25.28
N GLU A 26 -9.06 26.93 -23.94
CA GLU A 26 -8.36 25.99 -23.07
C GLU A 26 -9.26 24.79 -22.78
N GLN A 27 -8.85 23.62 -23.28
CA GLN A 27 -9.58 22.39 -23.04
C GLN A 27 -9.42 21.95 -21.58
N LYS A 28 -10.53 21.63 -20.92
CA LYS A 28 -10.53 20.99 -19.60
C LYS A 28 -10.29 19.48 -19.73
N PHE A 29 -9.67 18.89 -18.71
CA PHE A 29 -9.46 17.46 -18.56
C PHE A 29 -10.80 16.73 -18.59
N ILE A 30 -10.86 15.62 -19.32
CA ILE A 30 -12.07 14.81 -19.47
C ILE A 30 -11.79 13.44 -18.85
N ASP A 31 -12.59 13.07 -17.84
CA ASP A 31 -12.40 11.82 -17.10
C ASP A 31 -12.56 10.57 -17.96
N SER A 32 -13.35 10.63 -19.04
CA SER A 32 -13.51 9.51 -19.97
C SER A 32 -12.21 9.12 -20.68
N TRP A 33 -11.22 10.01 -20.78
CA TRP A 33 -9.90 9.70 -21.35
C TRP A 33 -9.10 8.72 -20.49
N LEU A 34 -9.40 8.59 -19.20
CA LEU A 34 -8.75 7.62 -18.32
C LEU A 34 -9.13 6.18 -18.69
N SER A 35 -10.34 5.99 -19.23
CA SER A 35 -10.86 4.68 -19.65
C SER A 35 -10.56 4.35 -21.12
N ASP A 36 -10.11 5.33 -21.91
CA ASP A 36 -9.73 5.09 -23.31
C ASP A 36 -8.40 4.30 -23.35
N GLU A 37 -8.42 3.13 -24.00
CA GLU A 37 -7.25 2.28 -24.20
C GLU A 37 -6.05 3.03 -24.82
N LYS A 38 -6.29 4.11 -25.55
CA LYS A 38 -5.23 4.91 -26.17
C LYS A 38 -4.39 5.67 -25.14
N PHE A 39 -4.96 6.05 -24.01
CA PHE A 39 -4.34 6.91 -22.99
C PHE A 39 -4.26 6.25 -21.61
N SER A 40 -4.95 5.13 -21.41
CA SER A 40 -4.92 4.36 -20.19
C SER A 40 -3.51 3.85 -19.86
N GLY A 41 -3.21 3.78 -18.57
CA GLY A 41 -1.92 3.28 -18.06
C GLY A 41 -0.83 4.34 -17.82
N TRP A 42 -0.92 5.53 -18.43
CA TRP A 42 0.04 6.61 -18.16
C TRP A 42 -0.61 7.98 -17.91
N LEU A 43 -1.84 8.21 -18.35
CA LEU A 43 -2.57 9.46 -18.16
C LEU A 43 -3.17 9.52 -16.75
N ALA A 44 -3.03 10.66 -16.07
CA ALA A 44 -3.69 10.95 -14.80
C ALA A 44 -4.09 12.43 -14.69
N LYS A 45 -4.92 12.74 -13.69
CA LYS A 45 -5.29 14.12 -13.34
C LYS A 45 -4.06 14.89 -12.83
N SER A 46 -3.84 16.09 -13.37
CA SER A 46 -2.77 16.97 -12.89
C SER A 46 -3.16 17.66 -11.59
N LYS A 47 -2.16 17.91 -10.73
CA LYS A 47 -2.32 18.76 -9.54
C LYS A 47 -2.27 20.25 -9.86
N LYS A 48 -1.84 20.65 -11.08
CA LYS A 48 -1.72 22.05 -11.50
C LYS A 48 -3.04 22.69 -11.93
N GLY A 49 -4.11 21.90 -12.01
CA GLY A 49 -5.45 22.37 -12.34
C GLY A 49 -6.09 21.59 -13.48
N ASN A 50 -7.36 21.89 -13.72
CA ASN A 50 -8.22 21.10 -14.61
C ASN A 50 -7.93 21.29 -16.10
N THR A 51 -7.05 22.20 -16.49
CA THR A 51 -6.60 22.38 -17.89
C THR A 51 -5.28 21.65 -18.16
N TYR A 52 -4.78 20.85 -17.21
CA TYR A 52 -3.57 20.06 -17.33
C TYR A 52 -3.83 18.58 -17.09
N PHE A 53 -3.05 17.73 -17.77
CA PHE A 53 -2.94 16.32 -17.49
C PHE A 53 -1.54 15.99 -16.98
N TYR A 54 -1.44 14.94 -16.18
CA TYR A 54 -0.17 14.39 -15.72
C TYR A 54 0.14 13.10 -16.49
N CYS A 55 1.40 12.92 -16.88
CA CYS A 55 1.89 11.66 -17.42
C CYS A 55 2.79 10.98 -16.39
N SER A 56 2.37 9.81 -15.88
CA SER A 56 3.17 9.03 -14.93
C SER A 56 4.42 8.43 -15.56
N ALA A 57 4.41 8.14 -16.86
CA ALA A 57 5.58 7.62 -17.56
C ALA A 57 6.67 8.67 -17.82
N CYS A 58 6.29 9.95 -17.95
CA CYS A 58 7.21 11.05 -18.23
C CYS A 58 7.50 11.94 -17.01
N ASP A 59 6.75 11.73 -15.93
CA ASP A 59 6.73 12.56 -14.73
C ASP A 59 6.62 14.07 -15.07
N CYS A 60 5.57 14.43 -15.81
CA CYS A 60 5.37 15.82 -16.21
C CYS A 60 3.89 16.16 -16.39
N ASP A 61 3.55 17.41 -16.06
CA ASP A 61 2.27 18.02 -16.40
C ASP A 61 2.32 18.69 -17.78
N ARG A 62 1.26 18.55 -18.57
CA ARG A 62 1.07 19.21 -19.87
C ARG A 62 -0.36 19.69 -20.03
N THR A 63 -0.56 20.64 -20.94
CA THR A 63 -1.89 21.19 -21.25
C THR A 63 -2.83 20.13 -21.82
N CYS A 64 -4.08 20.15 -21.40
CA CYS A 64 -5.13 19.28 -21.87
C CYS A 64 -5.53 19.57 -23.31
N GLY A 65 -5.93 18.50 -24.02
CA GLY A 65 -6.35 18.56 -25.42
C GLY A 65 -6.08 17.23 -26.11
N ILE A 66 -7.01 16.74 -26.92
CA ILE A 66 -6.85 15.43 -27.57
C ILE A 66 -5.62 15.37 -28.49
N GLN A 67 -5.32 16.48 -29.18
CA GLN A 67 -4.12 16.63 -30.00
C GLN A 67 -2.86 16.64 -29.14
N GLU A 68 -2.90 17.29 -27.97
CA GLU A 68 -1.77 17.35 -27.05
C GLU A 68 -1.47 15.98 -26.42
N LEU A 69 -2.49 15.24 -26.02
CA LEU A 69 -2.36 13.86 -25.54
C LEU A 69 -1.78 12.96 -26.64
N THR A 70 -2.30 13.07 -27.87
CA THR A 70 -1.83 12.28 -29.02
C THR A 70 -0.39 12.61 -29.37
N ARG A 71 -0.03 13.90 -29.41
CA ARG A 71 1.34 14.37 -29.64
C ARG A 71 2.29 13.90 -28.54
N HIS A 72 1.85 13.94 -27.28
CA HIS A 72 2.64 13.46 -26.16
C HIS A 72 2.88 11.94 -26.25
N LYS A 73 1.82 11.15 -26.50
CA LYS A 73 1.89 9.70 -26.71
C LYS A 73 2.92 9.32 -27.78
N ASN A 74 2.93 10.06 -28.88
CA ASN A 74 3.80 9.82 -30.02
C ASN A 74 5.21 10.42 -29.87
N SER A 75 5.48 11.16 -28.79
CA SER A 75 6.80 11.73 -28.57
C SER A 75 7.84 10.66 -28.25
N SER A 76 9.06 10.79 -28.80
CA SER A 76 10.13 9.81 -28.59
C SER A 76 10.47 9.61 -27.10
N LYS A 77 10.40 10.69 -26.30
CA LYS A 77 10.61 10.63 -24.84
C LYS A 77 9.59 9.71 -24.17
N HIS A 78 8.31 9.89 -24.47
CA HIS A 78 7.24 9.09 -23.91
C HIS A 78 7.39 7.61 -24.29
N GLN A 79 7.58 7.33 -25.59
CA GLN A 79 7.73 5.95 -26.07
C GLN A 79 8.94 5.25 -25.45
N ALA A 80 10.08 5.94 -25.31
CA ALA A 80 11.26 5.39 -24.66
C ALA A 80 11.00 5.07 -23.18
N ASN A 81 10.32 5.95 -22.45
CA ASN A 81 9.99 5.75 -21.05
C ASN A 81 9.00 4.60 -20.84
N CYS A 82 7.93 4.52 -21.64
CA CYS A 82 6.97 3.42 -21.59
C CYS A 82 7.64 2.06 -21.84
N LYS A 83 8.56 1.98 -22.81
CA LYS A 83 9.35 0.78 -23.08
C LYS A 83 10.27 0.42 -21.91
N LYS A 84 10.87 1.39 -21.22
CA LYS A 84 11.70 1.16 -20.04
C LYS A 84 10.88 0.61 -18.88
N ILE A 85 9.71 1.20 -18.60
CA ILE A 85 8.81 0.77 -17.53
C ILE A 85 8.29 -0.66 -17.77
N GLN A 86 7.96 -1.01 -19.01
CA GLN A 86 7.53 -2.38 -19.36
C GLN A 86 8.63 -3.43 -19.13
N LYS A 87 9.91 -3.06 -19.27
CA LYS A 87 11.05 -3.96 -19.05
C LYS A 87 11.47 -4.07 -17.59
N GLN A 88 11.00 -3.18 -16.71
CA GLN A 88 11.31 -3.27 -15.30
C GLN A 88 10.51 -4.41 -14.64
N PRO A 89 11.15 -5.27 -13.84
CA PRO A 89 10.44 -6.31 -13.11
C PRO A 89 9.46 -5.65 -12.12
N LYS A 90 8.20 -6.10 -12.15
CA LYS A 90 7.19 -5.63 -11.20
C LYS A 90 7.59 -6.08 -9.80
N LEU A 91 7.50 -5.16 -8.82
CA LEU A 91 7.79 -5.45 -7.40
C LEU A 91 7.00 -6.64 -6.85
N THR A 92 5.82 -6.93 -7.41
CA THR A 92 5.01 -8.10 -7.07
C THR A 92 5.72 -9.44 -7.32
N SER A 93 6.65 -9.50 -8.29
CA SER A 93 7.44 -10.72 -8.54
C SER A 93 8.43 -11.03 -7.43
N LEU A 94 8.89 -10.01 -6.69
CA LEU A 94 9.80 -10.19 -5.54
C LEU A 94 9.08 -10.76 -4.31
N PHE A 95 7.79 -10.47 -4.17
CA PHE A 95 6.98 -11.02 -3.07
C PHE A 95 6.41 -12.43 -3.39
N ALA A 96 6.24 -12.77 -4.66
CA ALA A 96 5.70 -14.06 -5.09
C ALA A 96 6.62 -15.26 -4.73
N SER A 97 7.93 -15.03 -4.60
CA SER A 97 8.93 -16.05 -4.22
C SER A 97 8.77 -16.57 -2.79
N THR A 98 7.97 -15.90 -1.95
CA THR A 98 7.80 -16.18 -0.52
C THR A 98 6.83 -17.33 -0.22
N SER A 99 6.05 -17.77 -1.22
CA SER A 99 4.96 -18.71 -0.99
C SER A 99 5.39 -20.18 -0.83
N LYS A 100 6.46 -20.63 -1.51
CA LYS A 100 6.92 -22.03 -1.43
C LYS A 100 7.97 -22.28 -0.35
N SER A 101 8.71 -21.25 0.06
CA SER A 101 9.81 -21.35 1.03
C SER A 101 9.36 -21.15 2.49
N GLN A 102 8.09 -20.78 2.73
CA GLN A 102 7.54 -20.51 4.07
C GLN A 102 6.71 -21.65 4.66
N GLU A 103 6.42 -22.70 3.91
CA GLU A 103 5.49 -23.76 4.34
C GLU A 103 5.96 -24.46 5.64
N PRO A 104 7.25 -24.85 5.79
CA PRO A 104 7.75 -25.42 7.05
C PRO A 104 7.74 -24.43 8.23
N GLN A 105 8.06 -23.16 8.00
CA GLN A 105 8.09 -22.14 9.06
C GLN A 105 6.67 -21.76 9.53
N GLN A 106 5.70 -21.75 8.62
CA GLN A 106 4.29 -21.56 8.97
C GLN A 106 3.78 -22.73 9.80
N MET A 107 4.12 -23.97 9.40
CA MET A 107 3.78 -25.16 10.19
C MET A 107 4.46 -25.16 11.57
N ALA A 108 5.70 -24.65 11.68
CA ALA A 108 6.37 -24.52 12.97
C ALA A 108 5.63 -23.55 13.91
N LYS A 109 5.12 -22.42 13.40
CA LYS A 109 4.29 -21.49 14.19
C LYS A 109 2.99 -22.14 14.67
N VAL A 110 2.34 -22.95 13.84
CA VAL A 110 1.16 -23.72 14.25
C VAL A 110 1.53 -24.73 15.35
N GLY A 111 2.66 -25.42 15.19
CA GLY A 111 3.20 -26.34 16.20
C GLY A 111 3.48 -25.65 17.53
N GLU A 112 4.04 -24.44 17.49
CA GLU A 112 4.29 -23.62 18.67
C GLU A 112 2.99 -23.29 19.42
N ILE A 113 1.94 -22.87 18.71
CA ILE A 113 0.64 -22.60 19.35
C ILE A 113 0.08 -23.86 20.01
N LYS A 114 0.09 -24.99 19.30
CA LYS A 114 -0.38 -26.28 19.85
C LYS A 114 0.41 -26.70 21.08
N LEU A 115 1.74 -26.53 21.06
CA LEU A 115 2.60 -26.83 22.19
C LEU A 115 2.28 -25.96 23.41
N ALA A 116 2.06 -24.67 23.19
CA ALA A 116 1.69 -23.73 24.24
C ALA A 116 0.31 -24.07 24.85
N CYS A 117 -0.66 -24.44 24.02
CA CYS A 117 -1.96 -24.94 24.49
C CYS A 117 -1.81 -26.22 25.32
N PHE A 118 -1.04 -27.20 24.86
CA PHE A 118 -0.80 -28.44 25.60
C PHE A 118 -0.21 -28.19 26.99
N ILE A 119 0.75 -27.27 27.09
CA ILE A 119 1.33 -26.86 28.38
C ILE A 119 0.26 -26.26 29.29
N ALA A 120 -0.61 -25.39 28.77
CA ALA A 120 -1.67 -24.76 29.53
C ALA A 120 -2.76 -25.74 29.96
N GLU A 121 -3.19 -26.62 29.06
CA GLU A 121 -4.25 -27.62 29.27
C GLU A 121 -3.90 -28.59 30.40
N HIS A 122 -2.63 -29.00 30.49
CA HIS A 122 -2.15 -29.91 31.52
C HIS A 122 -1.58 -29.18 32.76
N ASN A 123 -1.78 -27.87 32.88
CA ASN A 123 -1.25 -27.04 33.97
C ASN A 123 0.27 -27.25 34.20
N LEU A 124 1.02 -27.42 33.12
CA LEU A 124 2.47 -27.61 33.19
C LEU A 124 3.18 -26.27 33.34
N ALA A 125 4.30 -26.26 34.05
CA ALA A 125 5.12 -25.07 34.14
C ALA A 125 5.63 -24.67 32.74
N PHE A 126 5.47 -23.40 32.36
CA PHE A 126 5.97 -22.87 31.08
C PHE A 126 7.50 -23.05 30.88
N ASN A 127 8.24 -23.34 31.95
CA ASN A 127 9.63 -23.78 31.90
C ASN A 127 9.88 -24.98 30.98
N VAL A 128 8.92 -25.90 30.93
CA VAL A 128 9.07 -27.16 30.19
C VAL A 128 9.10 -26.90 28.68
N ALA A 129 8.60 -25.75 28.22
CA ALA A 129 8.48 -25.41 26.80
C ALA A 129 9.80 -25.53 26.01
N SER A 130 10.92 -25.05 26.56
CA SER A 130 12.23 -25.12 25.91
C SER A 130 12.75 -26.55 25.84
N HIS A 131 12.64 -27.29 26.94
CA HIS A 131 13.07 -28.68 27.01
C HIS A 131 12.26 -29.57 26.07
N LEU A 132 10.94 -29.38 26.04
CA LEU A 132 10.03 -30.14 25.18
C LEU A 132 10.27 -29.84 23.69
N THR A 133 10.55 -28.58 23.34
CA THR A 133 10.95 -28.21 21.97
C THR A 133 12.24 -28.92 21.54
N ASN A 134 13.24 -28.96 22.42
CA ASN A 134 14.51 -29.64 22.12
C ASN A 134 14.32 -31.15 22.00
N LEU A 135 13.47 -31.76 22.83
CA LEU A 135 13.11 -33.16 22.72
C LEU A 135 12.41 -33.47 21.39
N ILE A 136 11.46 -32.64 20.95
CA ILE A 136 10.77 -32.84 19.68
C ILE A 136 11.77 -32.79 18.50
N LYS A 137 12.76 -31.88 18.54
CA LYS A 137 13.83 -31.82 17.54
C LYS A 137 14.71 -33.06 17.53
N SER A 138 15.01 -33.64 18.69
CA SER A 138 15.85 -34.84 18.76
C SER A 138 15.10 -36.10 18.35
N VAL A 139 13.79 -36.17 18.59
CA VAL A 139 12.93 -37.29 18.19
C VAL A 139 12.63 -37.27 16.69
N CYS A 140 12.50 -36.09 16.08
CA CYS A 140 12.14 -35.92 14.68
C CYS A 140 13.23 -35.15 13.88
N PRO A 141 14.44 -35.72 13.70
CA PRO A 141 15.56 -35.03 13.07
C PRO A 141 15.39 -34.80 11.56
N ASP A 142 14.52 -35.57 10.90
CA ASP A 142 14.21 -35.49 9.47
C ASP A 142 13.17 -34.40 9.13
N SER A 143 12.46 -33.90 10.14
CA SER A 143 11.39 -32.92 9.97
C SER A 143 11.92 -31.49 9.93
N LYS A 144 11.84 -30.85 8.75
CA LYS A 144 12.11 -29.41 8.59
C LYS A 144 11.25 -28.54 9.51
N THR A 145 10.02 -28.96 9.76
CA THR A 145 9.10 -28.24 10.67
C THR A 145 9.58 -28.31 12.12
N ALA A 146 10.06 -29.48 12.56
CA ALA A 146 10.63 -29.64 13.89
C ALA A 146 11.89 -28.79 14.05
N GLU A 147 12.75 -28.72 13.04
CA GLU A 147 13.96 -27.88 13.02
C GLU A 147 13.64 -26.41 13.32
N TYR A 148 12.60 -25.87 12.68
CA TYR A 148 12.14 -24.48 12.86
C TYR A 148 11.36 -24.23 14.16
N LEU A 149 10.94 -25.26 14.87
CA LEU A 149 10.20 -25.11 16.13
C LEU A 149 11.07 -24.39 17.16
N SER A 150 10.59 -23.31 17.78
CA SER A 150 11.38 -22.61 18.79
C SER A 150 10.49 -22.01 19.88
N MET A 151 10.49 -22.63 21.05
CA MET A 151 9.70 -22.17 22.18
C MET A 151 10.56 -21.86 23.39
N SER A 152 10.39 -20.66 23.94
CA SER A 152 10.90 -20.29 25.26
C SER A 152 9.75 -20.18 26.26
N ARG A 153 10.06 -20.16 27.56
CA ARG A 153 9.06 -19.91 28.61
C ARG A 153 8.25 -18.64 28.36
N THR A 154 8.92 -17.53 28.06
CA THR A 154 8.28 -16.23 27.83
C THR A 154 7.41 -16.25 26.58
N LYS A 155 7.86 -16.93 25.52
CA LYS A 155 7.10 -17.10 24.28
C LYS A 155 5.86 -17.96 24.51
N ALA A 156 5.97 -19.08 25.21
CA ALA A 156 4.83 -19.94 25.54
C ALA A 156 3.77 -19.15 26.33
N ARG A 157 4.17 -18.42 27.38
CA ARG A 157 3.26 -17.54 28.13
C ARG A 157 2.62 -16.48 27.23
N ALA A 158 3.41 -15.82 26.38
CA ALA A 158 2.91 -14.76 25.50
C ALA A 158 1.89 -15.29 24.49
N ILE A 159 2.10 -16.50 23.94
CA ILE A 159 1.13 -17.15 23.06
C ILE A 159 -0.16 -17.45 23.82
N VAL A 160 -0.06 -18.05 25.01
CA VAL A 160 -1.23 -18.41 25.81
C VAL A 160 -2.05 -17.17 26.18
N VAL A 161 -1.41 -16.09 26.62
CA VAL A 161 -2.10 -14.88 27.07
C VAL A 161 -2.62 -14.05 25.89
N ASN A 162 -1.75 -13.72 24.94
CA ASN A 162 -2.06 -12.70 23.94
C ASN A 162 -2.70 -13.25 22.66
N VAL A 163 -2.59 -14.55 22.41
CA VAL A 163 -3.14 -15.20 21.22
C VAL A 163 -4.34 -16.04 21.62
N THR A 164 -4.11 -17.19 22.27
CA THR A 164 -5.18 -18.14 22.53
C THR A 164 -6.16 -17.63 23.59
N GLY A 165 -5.66 -16.96 24.63
CA GLY A 165 -6.48 -16.34 25.68
C GLY A 165 -7.38 -15.25 25.10
N LYS A 166 -6.81 -14.34 24.30
CA LYS A 166 -7.59 -13.30 23.63
C LYS A 166 -8.64 -13.86 22.66
N THR A 167 -8.29 -14.86 21.85
CA THR A 167 -9.26 -15.52 20.95
C THR A 167 -10.36 -16.25 21.72
N ALA A 168 -10.03 -16.89 22.84
CA ALA A 168 -11.01 -17.55 23.70
C ALA A 168 -11.95 -16.52 24.36
N GLU A 169 -11.42 -15.39 24.82
CA GLU A 169 -12.21 -14.27 25.36
C GLU A 169 -13.18 -13.71 24.32
N GLU A 170 -12.70 -13.40 23.11
CA GLU A 170 -13.55 -12.92 22.01
C GLU A 170 -14.65 -13.93 21.65
N SER A 171 -14.31 -15.22 21.63
CA SER A 171 -15.26 -16.30 21.37
C SER A 171 -16.30 -16.43 22.50
N LEU A 172 -15.88 -16.29 23.75
CA LEU A 172 -16.75 -16.31 24.91
C LEU A 172 -17.71 -15.12 24.89
N ILE A 173 -17.22 -13.90 24.65
CA ILE A 173 -18.06 -12.69 24.52
C ILE A 173 -19.09 -12.88 23.42
N LYS A 174 -18.70 -13.42 22.27
CA LYS A 174 -19.63 -13.71 21.19
C LYS A 174 -20.70 -14.71 21.64
N ASN A 175 -20.30 -15.80 22.28
CA ASN A 175 -21.22 -16.82 22.78
C ASN A 175 -22.21 -16.24 23.81
N LEU A 176 -21.75 -15.41 24.74
CA LEU A 176 -22.60 -14.76 25.75
C LEU A 176 -23.58 -13.73 25.17
N ARG A 177 -23.30 -13.15 23.98
CA ARG A 177 -24.23 -12.23 23.29
C ARG A 177 -25.31 -12.96 22.51
N GLU A 178 -25.02 -14.15 22.03
CA GLU A 178 -25.90 -14.95 21.18
C GLU A 178 -26.82 -15.88 21.97
N ASN A 179 -26.53 -16.10 23.26
CA ASN A 179 -27.24 -17.06 24.10
C ASN A 179 -27.66 -16.43 25.43
N GLU A 180 -28.81 -16.83 25.96
CA GLU A 180 -29.22 -16.50 27.33
C GLU A 180 -28.35 -17.30 28.32
N PHE A 181 -27.96 -16.67 29.42
CA PHE A 181 -27.16 -17.30 30.46
C PHE A 181 -27.59 -16.83 31.86
N ALA A 182 -27.34 -17.66 32.86
CA ALA A 182 -27.50 -17.32 34.27
C ALA A 182 -26.12 -17.13 34.90
N LEU A 183 -25.99 -16.12 35.76
CA LEU A 183 -24.78 -15.88 36.54
C LEU A 183 -24.99 -16.38 37.97
N LEU A 184 -24.20 -17.37 38.38
CA LEU A 184 -24.13 -17.81 39.77
C LEU A 184 -22.92 -17.15 40.43
N VAL A 185 -23.15 -16.39 41.49
CA VAL A 185 -22.10 -15.71 42.26
C VAL A 185 -21.99 -16.41 43.61
N ASP A 186 -20.82 -16.98 43.88
CA ASP A 186 -20.50 -17.66 45.13
C ASP A 186 -19.37 -16.92 45.85
N GLU A 187 -19.49 -16.75 47.17
CA GLU A 187 -18.49 -16.09 48.02
C GLU A 187 -17.78 -17.15 48.87
N SER A 188 -16.48 -17.33 48.66
CA SER A 188 -15.65 -18.20 49.48
C SER A 188 -14.75 -17.37 50.40
N THR A 189 -14.61 -17.80 51.66
CA THR A 189 -13.66 -17.22 52.61
C THR A 189 -12.52 -18.19 52.83
N ASP A 190 -11.33 -17.84 52.34
CA ASP A 190 -10.11 -18.62 52.62
C ASP A 190 -9.66 -18.40 54.07
N LYS A 191 -9.41 -19.51 54.78
CA LYS A 191 -8.84 -19.55 56.14
C LYS A 191 -7.49 -20.27 56.16
N SER A 192 -6.72 -20.20 55.07
CA SER A 192 -5.35 -20.71 55.06
C SER A 192 -4.49 -19.91 56.06
N THR A 193 -4.37 -20.44 57.27
CA THR A 193 -3.42 -19.98 58.28
C THR A 193 -2.03 -20.43 57.86
N ASN A 194 -1.12 -19.45 57.82
CA ASN A 194 0.32 -19.62 57.59
C ASN A 194 0.99 -20.50 58.66
#